data_AF-A0A1W9MWY5-F1
#
_entry.id   AF-A0A1W9MWY5-F1
#
_cell.length_a   1.000
_cell.length_b   1.000
_cell.length_c   1.000
_cell.angle_alpha   90.00
_cell.angle_beta   90.00
_cell.angle_gamma   90.00
#
_symmetry.space_group_name_H-M   'P 1'
#
loop_
_entity.id
_entity.type
_entity.pdbx_description
1 polymer ?
#
loop_
_entity_poly.entity_id
_entity_poly.type
_entity_poly.pdbx_seq_one_letter_code
_entity_poly.pdbx_strand_id
1 'polypeptide(L)'
;MVSDCVSMMEVKFRKTLSNLEMEMVEPLIQGAKEFPKRRFCMLIVTHACNLNCAYCYESFKDDRHMDSALAKNILLKELAFVQNSEKFEELEVNFMGGEPFLNFRLIKEIVEWLFQMKQDVPFIT
;
A
#
# COMPACT_ATOMS: atom_id res chain seq x y z
N MET A 1 8.80 9.76 2.48
CA MET A 1 9.56 8.84 3.37
C MET A 1 10.47 7.91 2.59
N VAL A 2 10.01 7.12 1.61
CA VAL A 2 10.95 6.33 0.77
C VAL A 2 11.64 7.19 -0.30
N SER A 3 10.97 8.16 -0.95
CA SER A 3 11.66 9.13 -1.83
C SER A 3 12.59 10.07 -1.06
N ASP A 4 12.32 10.31 0.23
CA ASP A 4 13.24 11.01 1.12
C ASP A 4 14.42 10.11 1.51
N CYS A 5 14.24 8.79 1.63
CA CYS A 5 15.35 7.88 1.86
C CYS A 5 16.23 7.69 0.62
N VAL A 6 15.66 7.63 -0.59
CA VAL A 6 16.44 7.58 -1.85
C VAL A 6 17.17 8.90 -2.05
N SER A 7 16.51 10.05 -1.86
CA SER A 7 17.19 11.35 -1.93
C SER A 7 18.19 11.56 -0.79
N MET A 8 17.92 11.09 0.44
CA MET A 8 18.88 11.11 1.55
C MET A 8 20.04 10.13 1.32
N MET A 9 19.81 9.01 0.63
CA MET A 9 20.86 8.07 0.22
C MET A 9 21.72 8.71 -0.87
N GLU A 10 21.14 9.28 -1.93
CA GLU A 10 21.86 10.02 -2.98
C GLU A 10 22.67 11.20 -2.42
N VAL A 11 22.09 11.99 -1.50
CA VAL A 11 22.74 13.14 -0.86
C VAL A 11 23.82 12.72 0.14
N LYS A 12 23.67 11.57 0.82
CA LYS A 12 24.73 11.01 1.69
C LYS A 12 25.86 10.39 0.87
N PHE A 13 25.55 9.67 -0.21
CA PHE A 13 26.55 9.01 -1.07
C PHE A 13 27.50 10.04 -1.71
N ARG A 14 26.94 11.13 -2.26
CA ARG A 14 27.71 12.23 -2.88
C ARG A 14 28.65 12.97 -1.93
N LYS A 15 28.42 12.91 -0.61
CA LYS A 15 29.21 13.65 0.40
C LYS A 15 30.35 12.82 1.02
N THR A 16 30.42 11.53 0.76
CA THR A 16 31.36 10.62 1.45
C THR A 16 32.38 9.98 0.51
N LEU A 17 32.08 9.88 -0.78
CA LEU A 17 32.91 9.16 -1.74
C LEU A 17 33.79 10.10 -2.55
N SER A 18 35.00 9.63 -2.86
CA SER A 18 35.92 10.33 -3.74
C SER A 18 35.38 10.38 -5.18
N ASN A 19 35.84 11.35 -5.97
CA ASN A 19 35.39 11.54 -7.36
C ASN A 19 35.51 10.27 -8.22
N LEU A 20 36.46 9.39 -7.92
CA LEU A 20 36.71 8.13 -8.64
C LEU A 20 35.71 7.02 -8.28
N GLU A 21 35.21 7.01 -7.04
CA GLU A 21 34.18 6.06 -6.58
C GLU A 21 32.78 6.47 -7.08
N MET A 22 32.55 7.77 -7.30
CA MET A 22 31.30 8.29 -7.87
C MET A 22 31.08 7.84 -9.32
N GLU A 23 32.12 7.87 -10.17
CA GLU A 23 32.03 7.44 -11.58
C GLU A 23 31.59 5.96 -11.72
N MET A 24 31.92 5.11 -10.75
CA MET A 24 31.52 3.69 -10.77
C MET A 24 30.08 3.45 -10.33
N VAL A 25 29.48 4.37 -9.58
CA VAL A 25 28.16 4.19 -8.94
C VAL A 25 27.05 4.93 -9.69
N GLU A 26 27.37 6.03 -10.38
CA GLU A 26 26.41 6.78 -11.22
C GLU A 26 25.60 5.86 -12.17
N PRO A 27 26.20 4.88 -12.88
CA PRO A 27 25.45 3.96 -13.75
C PRO A 27 24.48 3.04 -13.00
N LEU A 28 24.78 2.69 -11.75
CA LEU A 28 23.94 1.83 -10.91
C LEU A 28 22.73 2.60 -10.35
N ILE A 29 22.91 3.89 -10.03
CA ILE A 29 21.82 4.79 -9.63
C ILE A 29 20.93 5.09 -10.83
N GLN A 30 21.52 5.35 -12.00
CA GLN A 30 20.77 5.65 -13.23
C GLN A 30 19.89 4.46 -13.71
N GLY A 31 20.23 3.23 -13.30
CA GLY A 31 19.43 2.03 -13.56
C GLY A 31 18.28 1.79 -12.58
N ALA A 32 18.20 2.55 -11.48
CA ALA A 32 17.10 2.44 -10.53
C ALA A 32 15.86 3.10 -11.12
N LYS A 33 14.86 2.29 -11.51
CA LYS A 33 13.55 2.81 -11.91
C LYS A 33 12.91 3.51 -10.71
N GLU A 34 12.49 4.76 -10.90
CA GLU A 34 11.70 5.47 -9.91
C GLU A 34 10.37 4.72 -9.73
N PHE A 35 10.07 4.34 -8.50
CA PHE A 35 8.82 3.66 -8.18
C PHE A 35 7.71 4.71 -8.01
N PRO A 36 6.50 4.45 -8.55
CA PRO A 36 5.37 5.33 -8.36
C PRO A 36 5.09 5.58 -6.87
N LYS A 37 4.73 6.82 -6.54
CA LYS A 37 4.44 7.21 -5.16
C LYS A 37 3.08 6.65 -4.74
N ARG A 38 3.10 5.52 -4.04
CA ARG A 38 1.91 4.78 -3.65
C ARG A 38 1.30 5.26 -2.35
N ARG A 39 -0.03 5.37 -2.32
CA ARG A 39 -0.82 5.48 -1.10
C ARG A 39 -1.34 4.10 -0.70
N PHE A 40 -1.26 3.77 0.58
CA PHE A 40 -1.72 2.47 1.08
C PHE A 40 -3.06 2.62 1.81
N CYS A 41 -4.04 1.81 1.43
CA CYS A 41 -5.31 1.64 2.12
C CYS A 41 -5.39 0.19 2.62
N MET A 42 -5.40 0.02 3.95
CA MET A 42 -5.50 -1.28 4.58
C MET A 42 -6.92 -1.47 5.14
N LEU A 43 -7.67 -2.40 4.57
CA LEU A 43 -9.03 -2.73 4.99
C LEU A 43 -9.02 -3.91 5.95
N ILE A 44 -9.48 -3.68 7.18
CA ILE A 44 -9.73 -4.75 8.16
C ILE A 44 -11.04 -5.44 7.80
N VAL A 45 -10.99 -6.51 7.00
CA VAL A 45 -12.19 -7.18 6.46
C VAL A 45 -12.93 -8.00 7.51
N THR A 46 -12.23 -8.43 8.56
CA THR A 46 -12.80 -9.14 9.71
C THR A 46 -11.88 -9.05 10.93
N HIS A 47 -12.46 -9.04 12.12
CA HIS A 47 -11.76 -9.26 13.38
C HIS A 47 -11.72 -10.74 13.79
N ALA A 48 -12.46 -11.61 13.10
CA ALA A 48 -12.49 -13.03 13.37
C ALA A 48 -11.20 -13.69 12.89
N CYS A 49 -10.72 -14.68 13.64
CA CYS A 49 -9.53 -15.45 13.30
C CYS A 49 -9.71 -16.89 13.77
N ASN A 50 -9.43 -17.86 12.92
CA ASN A 50 -9.46 -19.29 13.25
C ASN A 50 -8.14 -19.79 13.87
N LEU A 51 -7.20 -18.88 14.18
CA LEU A 51 -5.92 -19.17 14.80
C LEU A 51 -5.77 -18.41 16.12
N ASN A 52 -4.88 -18.91 16.99
CA ASN A 52 -4.53 -18.26 18.27
C ASN A 52 -3.01 -18.10 18.40
N CYS A 53 -2.40 -17.34 17.47
CA CYS A 53 -0.95 -17.19 17.41
C CYS A 53 -0.38 -16.52 18.67
N ALA A 54 0.67 -17.12 19.25
CA ALA A 54 1.32 -16.62 20.46
C ALA A 54 1.98 -15.23 20.31
N TYR A 55 2.21 -14.79 19.08
CA TYR A 55 2.80 -13.50 18.72
C TYR A 55 1.78 -12.53 18.09
N CYS A 56 0.48 -12.85 18.15
CA CYS A 56 -0.55 -11.98 17.59
C CYS A 56 -0.61 -10.67 18.38
N TYR A 57 -0.53 -9.52 17.69
CA TYR A 57 -0.68 -8.21 18.33
C TYR A 57 -2.13 -7.91 18.73
N GLU A 58 -3.10 -8.59 18.11
CA GLU A 58 -4.53 -8.47 18.41
C GLU A 58 -4.95 -9.54 19.41
N SER A 59 -5.12 -9.11 20.66
CA SER A 59 -5.55 -9.96 21.77
C SER A 59 -7.05 -10.21 21.77
N PHE A 60 -7.85 -9.34 21.14
CA PHE A 60 -9.31 -9.41 21.15
C PHE A 60 -9.83 -9.78 19.76
N LYS A 61 -10.07 -11.07 19.57
CA LYS A 61 -10.67 -11.64 18.35
C LYS A 61 -12.16 -11.83 18.56
N ASP A 62 -12.97 -11.22 17.70
CA ASP A 62 -14.44 -11.30 17.75
C ASP A 62 -15.02 -11.47 16.34
N ASP A 63 -16.34 -11.66 16.26
CA ASP A 63 -17.05 -11.97 15.01
C ASP A 63 -17.46 -10.71 14.21
N ARG A 64 -16.76 -9.58 14.40
CA ARG A 64 -17.05 -8.38 13.60
C ARG A 64 -16.51 -8.55 12.18
N HIS A 65 -17.36 -8.25 11.23
CA HIS A 65 -17.04 -8.25 9.80
C HIS A 65 -17.30 -6.88 9.21
N MET A 66 -16.44 -6.46 8.28
CA MET A 66 -16.65 -5.24 7.52
C MET A 66 -17.83 -5.43 6.55
N ASP A 67 -18.66 -4.40 6.42
CA ASP A 67 -19.72 -4.35 5.42
C ASP A 67 -19.18 -3.85 4.07
N SER A 68 -19.76 -4.36 2.98
CA SER A 68 -19.38 -3.99 1.61
C SER A 68 -19.58 -2.50 1.33
N ALA A 69 -20.67 -1.90 1.80
CA ALA A 69 -20.91 -0.47 1.61
C ALA A 69 -19.85 0.37 2.32
N LEU A 70 -19.42 -0.04 3.51
CA LEU A 70 -18.35 0.64 4.24
C LEU A 70 -17.02 0.55 3.47
N ALA A 71 -16.63 -0.64 3.01
CA ALA A 71 -15.42 -0.84 2.23
C ALA A 71 -15.40 0.03 0.96
N LYS A 72 -16.50 0.02 0.18
CA LYS A 72 -16.65 0.85 -1.03
C LYS A 72 -16.56 2.33 -0.70
N ASN A 73 -17.23 2.79 0.36
CA ASN A 73 -17.18 4.19 0.80
C ASN A 73 -15.76 4.64 1.19
N ILE A 74 -14.99 3.79 1.86
CA ILE A 74 -13.59 4.06 2.19
C ILE A 74 -12.78 4.18 0.90
N LEU A 75 -12.87 3.20 0.00
CA LEU A 75 -12.10 3.18 -1.25
C LEU A 75 -12.43 4.35 -2.17
N LEU A 76 -13.69 4.75 -2.27
CA LEU A 76 -14.07 5.96 -3.03
C LEU A 76 -13.42 7.22 -2.48
N LYS A 77 -13.36 7.37 -1.14
CA LYS A 77 -12.69 8.50 -0.50
C LYS A 77 -11.18 8.47 -0.74
N GLU A 78 -10.57 7.30 -0.69
CA GLU A 78 -9.14 7.11 -0.92
C GLU A 78 -8.75 7.39 -2.38
N LEU A 79 -9.54 6.91 -3.34
CA LEU A 79 -9.36 7.22 -4.76
C LEU A 79 -9.51 8.73 -5.03
N ALA A 80 -10.55 9.36 -4.48
CA ALA A 80 -10.74 10.81 -4.59
C ALA A 80 -9.57 11.57 -3.94
N PHE A 81 -9.02 11.08 -2.84
CA PHE A 81 -7.84 11.67 -2.21
C PHE A 81 -6.62 11.59 -3.13
N VAL A 82 -6.34 10.42 -3.72
CA VAL A 82 -5.20 10.24 -4.64
C VAL A 82 -5.37 11.11 -5.88
N GLN A 83 -6.57 11.15 -6.46
CA GLN A 83 -6.87 11.96 -7.65
C GLN A 83 -6.57 13.45 -7.45
N ASN A 84 -6.77 13.97 -6.24
CA ASN A 84 -6.52 15.38 -5.90
C ASN A 84 -5.13 15.59 -5.24
N SER A 85 -4.28 14.57 -5.20
CA SER A 85 -2.97 14.63 -4.56
C SER A 85 -1.85 14.88 -5.57
N GLU A 86 -0.96 15.81 -5.26
CA GLU A 86 0.33 15.95 -5.96
C GLU A 86 1.40 14.98 -5.45
N LYS A 87 1.11 14.27 -4.36
CA LYS A 87 2.08 13.40 -3.66
C LYS A 87 1.99 11.95 -4.07
N PHE A 88 0.80 11.49 -4.45
CA PHE A 88 0.54 10.08 -4.72
C PHE A 88 0.04 9.90 -6.14
N GLU A 89 0.54 8.86 -6.80
CA GLU A 89 0.25 8.55 -8.20
C GLU A 89 -0.65 7.32 -8.34
N GLU A 90 -0.75 6.50 -7.29
CA GLU A 90 -1.51 5.26 -7.30
C GLU A 90 -1.98 4.84 -5.90
N LEU A 91 -2.97 3.94 -5.85
CA LEU A 91 -3.55 3.39 -4.63
C LEU A 91 -3.24 1.87 -4.50
N GLU A 92 -2.62 1.46 -3.39
CA GLU A 92 -2.61 0.06 -2.95
C GLU A 92 -3.78 -0.22 -2.03
N VAL A 93 -4.53 -1.27 -2.31
CA VAL A 93 -5.59 -1.79 -1.44
C VAL A 93 -5.12 -3.11 -0.85
N ASN A 94 -4.93 -3.16 0.46
CA ASN A 94 -4.53 -4.34 1.18
C ASN A 94 -5.67 -4.86 2.06
N PHE A 95 -5.94 -6.16 2.01
CA PHE A 95 -6.94 -6.81 2.86
C PHE A 95 -6.26 -7.44 4.07
N MET A 96 -6.67 -7.02 5.26
CA MET A 96 -6.09 -7.40 6.55
C MET A 96 -7.19 -7.74 7.55
N GLY A 97 -6.83 -8.16 8.76
CA GLY A 97 -7.76 -8.50 9.81
C GLY A 97 -7.23 -9.58 10.72
N GLY A 98 -8.13 -10.33 11.34
CA GLY A 98 -7.79 -11.59 12.01
C GLY A 98 -7.29 -12.61 10.99
N GLU A 99 -8.22 -13.38 10.41
CA GLU A 99 -7.95 -14.21 9.23
C GLU A 99 -8.77 -13.68 8.04
N PRO A 100 -8.15 -12.93 7.11
CA PRO A 100 -8.86 -12.27 6.01
C PRO A 100 -9.71 -13.22 5.16
N PHE A 101 -9.24 -14.46 4.94
CA PHE A 101 -9.95 -15.43 4.12
C PHE A 101 -11.26 -15.94 4.75
N LEU A 102 -11.50 -15.71 6.05
CA LEU A 102 -12.81 -15.98 6.66
C LEU A 102 -13.91 -15.07 6.10
N ASN A 103 -13.55 -13.90 5.54
CA ASN A 103 -14.47 -13.02 4.83
C ASN A 103 -14.09 -12.87 3.33
N PHE A 104 -13.69 -13.97 2.69
CA PHE A 104 -13.29 -13.97 1.27
C PHE A 104 -14.39 -13.45 0.33
N ARG A 105 -15.67 -13.62 0.69
CA ARG A 105 -16.79 -13.07 -0.07
C ARG A 105 -16.69 -11.57 -0.25
N LEU A 106 -16.38 -10.82 0.82
CA LEU A 106 -16.19 -9.38 0.76
C LEU A 106 -14.99 -9.02 -0.13
N ILE A 107 -13.86 -9.69 0.06
CA ILE A 107 -12.64 -9.44 -0.75
C ILE A 107 -12.96 -9.57 -2.23
N LYS A 108 -13.60 -10.68 -2.63
CA LYS A 108 -13.99 -10.92 -4.01
C LYS A 108 -14.91 -9.83 -4.55
N GLU A 109 -15.94 -9.45 -3.79
CA GLU A 109 -16.88 -8.41 -4.20
C GLU A 109 -16.18 -7.05 -4.41
N ILE A 110 -15.25 -6.68 -3.53
CA ILE A 110 -14.51 -5.42 -3.62
C ILE A 110 -13.56 -5.42 -4.81
N VAL A 111 -12.82 -6.51 -5.03
CA VAL A 111 -11.93 -6.63 -6.20
C VAL A 111 -12.75 -6.56 -7.50
N GLU A 112 -13.83 -7.33 -7.62
CA GLU A 112 -14.69 -7.28 -8.81
C GLU A 112 -15.26 -5.88 -9.04
N TRP A 113 -15.71 -5.20 -7.98
CA TRP A 113 -16.23 -3.85 -8.06
C TRP A 113 -15.16 -2.83 -8.49
N LEU A 114 -13.94 -2.89 -7.96
CA LEU A 114 -12.83 -2.03 -8.36
C LEU A 114 -12.47 -2.18 -9.84
N PHE A 115 -12.40 -3.43 -10.33
CA PHE A 115 -12.08 -3.71 -11.73
C PHE A 115 -13.20 -3.33 -12.72
N GLN A 116 -14.45 -3.27 -12.28
CA GLN A 116 -15.58 -2.84 -13.11
C GLN A 116 -15.78 -1.32 -13.14
N MET A 117 -15.27 -0.62 -12.13
CA MET A 117 -15.42 0.83 -12.01
C MET A 117 -14.53 1.56 -13.02
N LYS A 118 -15.09 2.60 -13.67
CA LYS A 118 -14.30 3.55 -14.46
C LYS A 118 -13.68 4.57 -13.52
N GLN A 119 -12.36 4.58 -13.43
CA GLN A 119 -11.61 5.45 -12.56
C GLN A 119 -10.22 5.70 -13.18
N ASP A 120 -9.67 6.90 -12.98
CA ASP A 120 -8.43 7.33 -13.66
C ASP A 120 -7.16 7.10 -12.82
N VAL A 121 -7.30 6.69 -11.56
CA VAL A 121 -6.21 6.49 -10.60
C VAL A 121 -5.68 5.05 -10.71
N PRO A 122 -4.42 4.81 -11.10
CA PRO A 122 -3.87 3.45 -11.05
C PRO A 122 -4.03 2.82 -9.65
N PHE A 123 -4.45 1.56 -9.59
CA PHE A 123 -4.57 0.84 -8.32
C PHE A 123 -4.02 -0.58 -8.42
N ILE A 124 -3.62 -1.10 -7.25
CA ILE A 124 -3.12 -2.47 -7.06
C ILE A 124 -3.85 -3.05 -5.85
N THR A 125 -4.22 -4.33 -5.94
CA THR A 125 -4.90 -5.09 -4.89
C THR A 125 -4.14 -6.36 -4.59
#